data_AF-A0A7C5GB87-F1
#
_entry.id   AF-A0A7C5GB87-F1
#
_cell.length_a   1.000
_cell.length_b   1.000
_cell.length_c   1.000
_cell.angle_alpha   90.00
_cell.angle_beta   90.00
_cell.angle_gamma   90.00
#
_symmetry.space_group_name_H-M   'P 1'
#
loop_
_entity.id
_entity.type
_entity.pdbx_description
1 polymer ?
#
loop_
_entity_poly.entity_id
_entity_poly.type
_entity_poly.pdbx_seq_one_letter_code
_entity_poly.pdbx_strand_id
1 'polypeptide(L)'
;MMLEKGFIAEIPKVDAKAKSILEAEGKDAAVKFVSSYSQEAASKTFNTWKKLYAQLFMKYMDGNIKTKQEVKPGYKMANPDVKQPGYGENWYRKIVEETGNQFEVK
;
A
#
# COMPACT_ATOMS: atom_id res chain seq x y z
N MET A 1 -12.82 -5.82 -0.12
CA MET A 1 -12.79 -5.92 1.36
C MET A 1 -11.34 -5.68 1.81
N MET A 2 -11.10 -4.87 2.84
CA MET A 2 -9.73 -4.63 3.33
C MET A 2 -9.08 -5.94 3.77
N LEU A 3 -7.76 -6.09 3.57
CA LEU A 3 -6.99 -7.32 3.76
C LEU A 3 -7.26 -7.98 5.12
N GLU A 4 -7.24 -7.18 6.19
CA GLU A 4 -7.47 -7.59 7.58
C GLU A 4 -8.85 -8.23 7.79
N LYS A 5 -9.93 -7.54 7.37
CA LYS A 5 -11.30 -8.07 7.47
C LYS A 5 -11.46 -9.38 6.69
N GLY A 6 -10.73 -9.50 5.57
CA GLY A 6 -10.65 -10.75 4.81
C GLY A 6 -10.08 -11.89 5.64
N PHE A 7 -8.93 -11.68 6.29
CA PHE A 7 -8.32 -12.69 7.14
C PHE A 7 -9.20 -13.07 8.34
N ILE A 8 -9.78 -12.09 9.04
CA ILE A 8 -10.68 -12.34 10.17
C ILE A 8 -11.84 -13.27 9.77
N ALA A 9 -12.42 -13.07 8.58
CA ALA A 9 -13.51 -13.90 8.07
C ALA A 9 -13.07 -15.27 7.53
N GLU A 10 -11.80 -15.40 7.13
CA GLU A 10 -11.24 -16.59 6.48
C GLU A 10 -10.71 -17.62 7.49
N ILE A 11 -10.04 -17.15 8.56
CA ILE A 11 -9.38 -18.01 9.56
C ILE A 11 -10.31 -19.08 10.15
N PRO A 12 -11.55 -18.79 10.58
CA PRO A 12 -12.43 -19.83 11.13
C PRO A 12 -12.72 -20.97 10.14
N LYS A 13 -12.74 -20.67 8.83
CA LYS A 13 -12.96 -21.68 7.78
C LYS A 13 -11.71 -22.53 7.54
N VAL A 14 -10.55 -21.89 7.59
CA VAL A 14 -9.25 -22.56 7.47
C VAL A 14 -9.04 -23.50 8.65
N ASP A 15 -9.33 -23.05 9.87
CA ASP A 15 -9.21 -23.84 11.09
C ASP A 15 -10.15 -25.05 11.06
N ALA A 16 -11.42 -24.84 10.68
CA ALA A 16 -12.38 -25.93 10.53
C ALA A 16 -11.90 -26.97 9.51
N LYS A 17 -11.35 -26.53 8.37
CA LYS A 17 -10.81 -27.42 7.34
C LYS A 17 -9.56 -28.16 7.82
N ALA A 18 -8.65 -27.47 8.51
CA ALA A 18 -7.46 -28.10 9.09
C ALA A 18 -7.82 -29.18 10.11
N LYS A 19 -8.86 -28.93 10.92
CA LYS A 19 -9.40 -29.93 11.86
C LYS A 19 -9.96 -31.15 11.12
N SER A 20 -10.76 -30.95 10.08
CA SER A 20 -11.29 -32.07 9.29
C SER A 20 -10.19 -32.90 8.61
N ILE A 21 -9.14 -32.26 8.10
CA ILE A 21 -7.97 -32.95 7.52
C ILE A 21 -7.23 -33.72 8.60
N LEU A 22 -7.04 -33.14 9.79
CA LEU A 22 -6.38 -33.82 10.90
C LEU A 22 -7.12 -35.10 11.31
N GLU A 23 -8.45 -35.05 11.35
CA GLU A 23 -9.31 -36.18 11.73
C GLU A 23 -9.35 -37.28 10.64
N ALA A 24 -9.33 -36.90 9.36
CA ALA A 24 -9.48 -37.83 8.24
C ALA A 24 -8.15 -38.39 7.69
N GLU A 25 -7.11 -37.56 7.63
CA GLU A 25 -5.84 -37.84 6.94
C GLU A 25 -4.63 -37.83 7.89
N GLY A 26 -4.80 -37.33 9.11
CA GLY A 26 -3.77 -37.31 10.13
C GLY A 26 -2.92 -36.02 10.16
N LYS A 27 -1.96 -36.01 11.10
CA LYS A 27 -1.20 -34.81 11.48
C LYS A 27 -0.39 -34.21 10.34
N ASP A 28 0.30 -35.03 9.55
CA ASP A 28 1.22 -34.54 8.52
C ASP A 28 0.46 -33.82 7.40
N ALA A 29 -0.72 -34.35 7.01
CA ALA A 29 -1.59 -33.71 6.03
C ALA A 29 -2.11 -32.36 6.54
N ALA A 30 -2.54 -32.28 7.81
CA ALA A 30 -3.01 -31.04 8.42
C ALA A 30 -1.90 -29.98 8.52
N VAL A 31 -0.69 -30.37 8.94
CA VAL A 31 0.48 -29.48 8.99
C VAL A 31 0.82 -28.94 7.60
N LYS A 32 0.82 -29.81 6.59
CA LYS A 32 1.06 -29.40 5.20
C LYS A 32 0.03 -28.38 4.74
N PHE A 33 -1.25 -28.61 5.03
CA PHE A 33 -2.33 -27.70 4.67
C PHE A 33 -2.17 -26.30 5.31
N VAL A 34 -1.95 -26.23 6.63
CA VAL A 34 -1.78 -24.94 7.33
C VAL A 34 -0.51 -24.22 6.89
N SER A 35 0.55 -24.96 6.57
CA SER A 35 1.80 -24.40 6.04
C SER A 35 1.60 -23.78 4.66
N SER A 36 0.90 -24.48 3.76
CA SER A 36 0.54 -23.95 2.44
C SER A 36 -0.33 -22.69 2.55
N TYR A 37 -1.36 -22.72 3.40
CA TYR A 37 -2.18 -21.55 3.68
C TYR A 37 -1.34 -20.35 4.16
N SER A 38 -0.42 -20.59 5.09
CA SER A 38 0.45 -19.53 5.64
C SER A 38 1.33 -18.89 4.56
N GLN A 39 1.88 -19.69 3.64
CA GLN A 39 2.68 -19.18 2.51
C GLN A 39 1.82 -18.36 1.54
N GLU A 40 0.62 -18.83 1.22
CA GLU A 40 -0.32 -18.13 0.36
C GLU A 40 -0.77 -16.80 0.98
N ALA A 41 -1.09 -16.79 2.28
CA ALA A 41 -1.47 -15.59 3.03
C ALA A 41 -0.33 -14.56 3.06
N ALA A 42 0.91 -15.02 3.29
CA ALA A 42 2.10 -14.17 3.26
C ALA A 42 2.31 -13.56 1.86
N SER A 43 2.25 -14.37 0.80
CA SER A 43 2.39 -13.90 -0.58
C SER A 43 1.29 -12.90 -0.97
N LYS A 44 0.03 -13.19 -0.63
CA LYS A 44 -1.11 -12.31 -0.86
C LYS A 44 -0.95 -10.97 -0.14
N THR A 45 -0.49 -10.99 1.10
CA THR A 45 -0.22 -9.80 1.91
C THR A 45 0.88 -8.97 1.25
N PHE A 46 2.04 -9.56 1.00
CA PHE A 46 3.18 -8.89 0.39
C PHE A 46 2.80 -8.25 -0.95
N ASN A 47 2.13 -9.00 -1.84
CA ASN A 47 1.76 -8.50 -3.15
C ASN A 47 0.72 -7.37 -3.08
N THR A 48 -0.22 -7.43 -2.13
CA THR A 48 -1.18 -6.34 -1.88
C THR A 48 -0.46 -5.06 -1.45
N TRP A 49 0.44 -5.17 -0.47
CA TRP A 49 1.21 -4.02 0.03
C TRP A 49 2.18 -3.47 -1.01
N LYS A 50 2.83 -4.33 -1.80
CA LYS A 50 3.69 -3.93 -2.91
C LYS A 50 2.92 -3.13 -3.96
N LYS A 51 1.69 -3.52 -4.30
CA LYS A 51 0.82 -2.77 -5.22
C LYS A 51 0.44 -1.41 -4.65
N LEU A 52 0.06 -1.36 -3.37
CA LEU A 52 -0.24 -0.11 -2.68
C LEU A 52 0.98 0.83 -2.68
N TYR A 53 2.15 0.30 -2.34
CA TYR A 53 3.41 1.03 -2.39
C TYR A 53 3.66 1.62 -3.78
N ALA A 54 3.55 0.81 -4.83
CA ALA A 54 3.76 1.29 -6.20
C ALA A 54 2.81 2.45 -6.55
N GLN A 55 1.54 2.36 -6.13
CA GLN A 55 0.56 3.44 -6.35
C GLN A 55 0.94 4.71 -5.59
N LEU A 56 1.26 4.60 -4.30
CA LEU A 56 1.63 5.76 -3.47
C LEU A 56 2.94 6.39 -3.94
N PHE A 57 3.95 5.57 -4.21
CA PHE A 57 5.25 6.01 -4.68
C PHE A 57 5.12 6.78 -6.00
N MET A 58 4.42 6.22 -6.99
CA MET A 58 4.22 6.91 -8.27
C MET A 58 3.42 8.20 -8.11
N LYS A 59 2.39 8.20 -7.25
CA LYS A 59 1.52 9.36 -7.04
C LYS A 59 2.21 10.51 -6.31
N TYR A 60 3.03 10.20 -5.30
CA TYR A 60 3.58 11.18 -4.37
C TYR A 60 5.11 11.36 -4.44
N MET A 61 5.72 10.96 -5.57
CA MET A 61 7.16 11.02 -5.80
C MET A 61 7.70 12.47 -5.73
N ASP A 62 8.77 12.69 -4.99
CA ASP A 62 9.51 13.97 -4.91
C ASP A 62 8.65 15.18 -4.53
N GLY A 63 7.68 14.99 -3.61
CA GLY A 63 6.77 16.06 -3.17
C GLY A 63 5.74 16.49 -4.21
N ASN A 64 5.65 15.76 -5.34
CA ASN A 64 4.61 15.96 -6.33
C ASN A 64 3.32 15.24 -5.95
N ILE A 65 2.21 15.66 -6.56
CA ILE A 65 0.95 14.93 -6.61
C ILE A 65 0.66 14.69 -8.09
N LYS A 66 0.81 13.43 -8.53
CA LYS A 66 0.57 13.00 -9.91
C LYS A 66 -0.83 12.45 -10.06
N THR A 67 -1.66 13.09 -10.87
CA THR A 67 -3.04 12.67 -11.13
C THR A 67 -3.12 12.05 -12.52
N LYS A 68 -3.68 10.84 -12.61
CA LYS A 68 -3.86 10.14 -13.89
C LYS A 68 -4.75 10.97 -14.82
N GLN A 69 -4.40 10.99 -16.10
CA GLN A 69 -5.18 11.63 -17.16
C GLN A 69 -5.63 10.58 -18.17
N GLU A 70 -6.71 10.87 -18.90
CA GLU A 70 -7.17 10.03 -19.99
C GLU A 70 -6.24 10.13 -21.21
N VAL A 71 -6.11 9.03 -21.94
CA VAL A 71 -5.33 9.00 -23.17
C VAL A 71 -6.11 9.71 -24.26
N LYS A 72 -5.53 10.78 -24.79
CA LYS A 72 -6.12 11.56 -25.90
C LYS A 72 -6.16 10.71 -27.18
N PRO A 73 -7.16 10.90 -28.07
CA PRO A 73 -7.21 10.21 -29.35
C PRO A 73 -5.90 10.34 -30.13
N GLY A 74 -5.40 9.22 -30.67
CA GLY A 74 -4.14 9.18 -31.42
C GLY A 74 -2.87 9.04 -30.58
N TYR A 75 -2.96 9.05 -29.24
CA TYR A 75 -1.83 8.84 -28.34
C TYR A 75 -1.83 7.44 -27.73
N LYS A 76 -0.64 6.88 -27.45
CA LYS A 76 -0.50 5.58 -26.76
C LYS A 76 -0.64 5.70 -25.24
N MET A 77 -0.30 6.87 -24.69
CA MET A 77 -0.28 7.14 -23.25
C MET A 77 -0.58 8.61 -22.98
N ALA A 78 -0.99 8.92 -21.74
CA ALA A 78 -1.13 10.27 -21.23
C ALA A 78 -0.11 10.54 -20.14
N ASN A 79 0.50 11.72 -20.18
CA ASN A 79 1.26 12.23 -19.05
C ASN A 79 0.30 12.57 -17.90
N PRO A 80 0.69 12.32 -16.64
CA PRO A 80 -0.12 12.73 -15.50
C PRO A 80 -0.15 14.26 -15.38
N ASP A 81 -1.23 14.79 -14.81
CA ASP A 81 -1.22 16.13 -14.25
C ASP A 81 -0.34 16.15 -12.99
N VAL A 82 0.52 17.14 -12.84
CA VAL A 82 1.51 17.19 -11.75
C VAL A 82 1.34 18.49 -10.98
N LYS A 83 1.12 18.38 -9.66
CA LYS A 83 1.08 19.52 -8.74
C LYS A 83 2.18 19.40 -7.71
N GLN A 84 2.86 20.50 -7.42
CA GLN A 84 3.88 20.57 -6.35
C GLN A 84 3.42 21.62 -5.34
N PRO A 85 2.65 21.24 -4.30
CA PRO A 85 2.06 22.20 -3.37
C PRO A 85 3.08 22.94 -2.50
N GLY A 86 4.34 22.48 -2.46
CA GLY A 86 5.36 23.04 -1.58
C GLY A 86 5.15 22.62 -0.12
N TYR A 87 5.79 23.33 0.80
CA TYR A 87 5.66 23.07 2.23
C TYR A 87 4.43 23.80 2.80
N GLY A 88 3.91 23.34 3.94
CA GLY A 88 2.83 24.05 4.63
C GLY A 88 3.30 25.35 5.27
N GLU A 89 2.39 26.28 5.56
CA GLU A 89 2.68 27.58 6.18
C GLU A 89 3.53 27.46 7.46
N ASN A 90 3.25 26.46 8.30
CA ASN A 90 4.01 26.22 9.54
C ASN A 90 5.50 26.01 9.28
N TRP A 91 5.87 25.37 8.17
CA TRP A 91 7.27 25.17 7.81
C TRP A 91 7.93 26.48 7.39
N TYR A 92 7.23 27.28 6.58
CA TYR A 92 7.72 28.61 6.19
C TYR A 92 7.85 29.55 7.39
N ARG A 93 6.90 29.51 8.33
CA ARG A 93 6.96 30.26 9.59
C ARG A 93 8.19 29.87 10.41
N LYS A 94 8.43 28.56 10.56
CA LYS A 94 9.60 28.04 11.27
C LYS A 94 10.91 28.53 10.64
N ILE A 95 11.02 28.53 9.31
CA ILE A 95 12.21 29.03 8.61
C ILE A 95 12.46 30.50 8.98
N VAL A 96 11.43 31.34 8.96
CA VAL A 96 11.56 32.78 9.30
C VAL A 96 11.96 32.95 10.77
N GLU A 97 11.34 32.20 11.68
CA GLU A 97 11.65 32.23 13.12
C GLU A 97 13.12 31.85 13.40
N GLU A 98 13.66 30.86 12.68
CA GLU A 98 15.04 30.36 12.88
C GLU A 98 16.10 31.22 12.17
N THR A 99 15.74 31.91 11.09
CA THR A 99 16.71 32.67 10.26
C THR A 99 16.65 34.19 10.44
N GLY A 100 15.65 34.68 11.19
CA GLY A 100 15.47 36.11 11.44
C GLY A 100 15.33 36.90 10.13
N ASN A 101 16.16 37.93 9.97
CA ASN A 101 16.03 38.90 8.89
C ASN A 101 16.69 38.44 7.57
N GLN A 102 17.14 37.19 7.47
CA GLN A 102 17.85 36.66 6.29
C GLN A 102 17.06 36.86 4.98
N PHE A 103 15.73 36.81 5.03
CA PHE A 103 14.84 36.91 3.86
C PHE A 103 14.19 38.29 3.68
N GLU A 104 14.55 39.30 4.48
CA GLU A 104 14.05 40.67 4.31
C GLU A 104 14.60 41.28 3.01
N VAL A 105 13.71 41.85 2.19
CA VAL A 105 14.09 42.57 0.96
C VAL A 105 14.23 44.05 1.30
N LYS A 106 15.30 44.68 0.81
CA LYS A 106 15.57 46.12 0.97
C LYS A 106 14.75 46.97 0.01
#